data_AF-A0A1T5CJE5-F1
#
_entry.id   AF-A0A1T5CJE5-F1
#
_cell.length_a   1.000
_cell.length_b   1.000
_cell.length_c   1.000
_cell.angle_alpha   90.00
_cell.angle_beta   90.00
_cell.angle_gamma   90.00
#
_symmetry.space_group_name_H-M   'P 1'
#
loop_
_entity.id
_entity.type
_entity.pdbx_description
1 polymer ?
#
loop_
_entity_poly.entity_id
_entity_poly.type
_entity_poly.pdbx_seq_one_letter_code
_entity_poly.pdbx_strand_id
1 'polypeptide(L)'
;MDLVEKLKLKIAMLEACNEDLLVAIGVHNNRGEYHLSAECMRKINKTIREIERLKAHLRDQQNFMWVIKDLQDRGLLGEVMKKYANQA
;
A
#
# COMPACT_ATOMS: atom_id res chain seq x y z
N MET A 1 -8.37 -9.40 -11.64
CA MET A 1 -8.14 -8.62 -10.42
C MET A 1 -7.35 -7.39 -10.79
N ASP A 2 -7.95 -6.23 -10.58
CA ASP A 2 -7.39 -4.92 -10.91
C ASP A 2 -6.12 -4.63 -10.08
N LEU A 3 -5.24 -3.74 -10.58
CA LEU A 3 -4.01 -3.35 -9.87
C LEU A 3 -4.32 -2.70 -8.52
N VAL A 4 -5.38 -1.88 -8.46
CA VAL A 4 -5.84 -1.24 -7.21
C VAL A 4 -6.32 -2.29 -6.21
N GLU A 5 -7.07 -3.30 -6.67
CA GLU A 5 -7.51 -4.42 -5.82
C GLU A 5 -6.32 -5.24 -5.30
N LYS A 6 -5.33 -5.53 -6.16
CA LYS A 6 -4.10 -6.22 -5.75
C LYS A 6 -3.37 -5.46 -4.64
N LEU A 7 -3.24 -4.13 -4.77
CA LEU A 7 -2.60 -3.29 -3.76
C LEU A 7 -3.38 -3.28 -2.45
N LYS A 8 -4.72 -3.15 -2.51
CA LYS A 8 -5.59 -3.18 -1.32
C LYS A 8 -5.49 -4.52 -0.58
N LEU A 9 -5.55 -5.64 -1.30
CA LEU A 9 -5.41 -6.98 -0.71
C LEU A 9 -4.04 -7.17 -0.07
N LYS A 10 -2.97 -6.70 -0.71
CA LYS A 10 -1.63 -6.79 -0.14
C LYS A 10 -1.50 -5.96 1.15
N ILE A 11 -2.06 -4.75 1.19
CA ILE A 11 -2.10 -3.93 2.40
C ILE A 11 -2.86 -4.67 3.52
N ALA A 12 -4.06 -5.17 3.24
CA ALA A 12 -4.90 -5.86 4.22
C ALA A 12 -4.21 -7.12 4.79
N MET A 13 -3.54 -7.90 3.93
CA MET A 13 -2.77 -9.07 4.35
C MET A 13 -1.62 -8.71 5.30
N LEU A 14 -0.91 -7.61 5.02
CA LEU A 14 0.17 -7.14 5.88
C LEU A 14 -0.35 -6.56 7.21
N GLU A 15 -1.49 -5.88 7.20
CA GLU A 15 -2.17 -5.38 8.40
C GLU A 15 -2.61 -6.54 9.30
N ALA A 16 -3.26 -7.57 8.74
CA ALA A 16 -3.64 -8.77 9.50
C ALA A 16 -2.43 -9.50 10.11
N CYS A 17 -1.35 -9.64 9.34
CA CYS A 17 -0.10 -10.24 9.86
C CYS A 17 0.51 -9.43 11.01
N ASN A 18 0.41 -8.09 10.97
CA ASN A 18 0.84 -7.25 12.08
C ASN A 18 -0.03 -7.43 13.33
N GLU A 19 -1.34 -7.61 13.18
CA GLU A 19 -2.25 -7.91 14.30
C GLU A 19 -1.88 -9.24 14.97
N ASP A 20 -1.62 -10.29 14.18
CA ASP A 20 -1.16 -11.58 14.70
C ASP A 20 0.16 -11.46 15.46
N LEU A 21 1.11 -10.68 14.92
CA LEU A 21 2.39 -10.42 15.58
C LEU A 21 2.23 -9.62 16.89
N LEU A 22 1.26 -8.71 16.98
CA LEU A 22 0.96 -8.00 18.23
C LEU A 22 0.42 -8.94 19.31
N VAL A 23 -0.42 -9.90 18.93
CA VAL A 23 -0.88 -10.96 19.85
C VAL A 23 0.30 -11.83 20.31
N ALA A 24 1.17 -12.23 19.38
CA ALA A 24 2.36 -13.03 19.68
C ALA A 24 3.30 -12.30 20.66
N ILE A 25 3.48 -10.99 20.52
CA ILE A 25 4.24 -10.15 21.48
C ILE A 25 3.69 -10.31 22.90
N GLY A 26 2.36 -10.26 23.07
CA GLY A 26 1.72 -10.45 24.36
C GLY A 26 2.03 -11.83 24.97
N VAL A 27 1.96 -12.88 24.14
CA VAL A 27 2.28 -14.25 24.57
C VAL A 27 3.75 -14.38 24.98
N HIS A 28 4.68 -13.87 24.18
CA HIS A 28 6.12 -13.93 24.48
C HIS A 28 6.49 -13.14 25.73
N ASN A 29 5.89 -11.96 25.93
CA ASN A 29 6.10 -11.18 27.14
C ASN A 29 5.63 -11.93 28.40
N ASN A 30 4.45 -12.57 28.34
CA ASN A 30 3.93 -13.37 29.47
C ASN A 30 4.81 -14.59 29.80
N ARG A 31 5.56 -15.11 28.82
CA ARG A 31 6.49 -16.22 29.00
C ARG A 31 7.91 -15.79 29.38
N GLY A 32 8.18 -14.48 29.46
CA GLY A 32 9.53 -13.95 29.68
C GLY A 32 10.46 -14.07 28.46
N GLU A 33 9.91 -14.38 27.28
CA GLU A 33 10.63 -14.55 26.02
C GLU A 33 10.84 -13.20 25.32
N TYR A 34 11.44 -12.22 26.02
CA TYR A 34 11.52 -10.83 25.55
C TYR A 34 12.26 -10.65 24.22
N HIS A 35 13.22 -11.54 23.92
CA HIS A 35 13.94 -11.52 22.64
C HIS A 35 13.02 -11.82 21.44
N LEU A 36 12.07 -12.75 21.60
CA LEU A 36 11.07 -13.08 20.57
C LEU A 36 10.05 -11.95 20.41
N SER A 37 9.61 -11.37 21.52
CA SER A 37 8.78 -10.16 21.52
C SER A 37 9.43 -8.99 20.76
N ALA A 38 10.73 -8.74 21.01
CA ALA A 38 11.49 -7.74 20.28
C ALA A 38 11.65 -8.07 18.79
N GLU A 39 11.79 -9.35 18.43
CA GLU A 39 11.83 -9.78 17.02
C GLU A 39 10.50 -9.52 16.30
N CYS A 40 9.37 -9.86 16.94
CA CYS A 40 8.03 -9.55 16.42
C CYS A 40 7.85 -8.05 16.20
N MET A 41 8.27 -7.21 17.15
CA MET A 41 8.19 -5.76 17.03
C MET A 41 9.04 -5.23 15.86
N ARG A 42 10.24 -5.79 15.63
CA ARG A 42 11.06 -5.44 14.46
C ARG A 42 10.38 -5.80 13.13
N LYS A 43 9.71 -6.95 13.07
CA LYS A 43 8.93 -7.37 11.90
C LYS A 43 7.79 -6.40 11.64
N ILE A 44 7.00 -6.05 12.67
CA ILE A 44 5.91 -5.07 12.57
C ILE A 44 6.43 -3.73 12.02
N ASN A 45 7.52 -3.20 12.59
CA ASN A 45 8.10 -1.92 12.14
C ASN A 45 8.55 -1.93 10.67
N LYS A 46 9.07 -3.07 10.19
CA LYS A 46 9.41 -3.23 8.77
C LYS A 46 8.16 -3.22 7.91
N THR A 47 7.13 -3.96 8.32
CA THR A 47 5.86 -4.07 7.60
C THR A 47 5.10 -2.75 7.56
N ILE A 48 5.10 -1.96 8.63
CA ILE A 48 4.46 -0.62 8.66
C ILE A 48 5.02 0.27 7.54
N ARG A 49 6.34 0.32 7.38
CA ARG A 49 6.98 1.10 6.32
C ARG A 49 6.61 0.60 4.93
N GLU A 50 6.43 -0.71 4.75
CA GLU A 50 5.96 -1.28 3.49
C GLU A 50 4.50 -0.90 3.22
N ILE A 51 3.63 -0.98 4.23
CA ILE A 51 2.23 -0.56 4.15
C ILE A 51 2.12 0.92 3.76
N GLU A 52 2.91 1.80 4.37
CA GLU A 52 2.94 3.23 4.04
C GLU A 52 3.29 3.47 2.56
N ARG A 53 4.32 2.78 2.05
CA ARG A 53 4.68 2.85 0.63
C ARG A 53 3.55 2.34 -0.27
N LEU A 54 2.92 1.22 0.07
CA LEU A 54 1.80 0.68 -0.69
C LEU A 54 0.58 1.62 -0.67
N LYS A 55 0.29 2.27 0.46
CA LYS A 55 -0.77 3.28 0.58
C LYS A 55 -0.47 4.52 -0.27
N ALA A 56 0.79 4.95 -0.33
CA ALA A 56 1.20 6.03 -1.23
C ALA A 56 1.00 5.65 -2.71
N HIS A 57 1.45 4.46 -3.12
CA HIS A 57 1.21 3.96 -4.48
C HIS A 57 -0.28 3.86 -4.81
N LEU A 58 -1.11 3.40 -3.87
CA LEU A 58 -2.56 3.34 -4.06
C LEU A 58 -3.16 4.73 -4.30
N ARG A 59 -2.71 5.74 -3.54
CA ARG A 59 -3.16 7.13 -3.68
C ARG A 59 -2.74 7.71 -5.01
N ASP A 60 -1.52 7.46 -5.45
CA ASP A 60 -1.02 7.92 -6.74
C ASP A 60 -1.85 7.32 -7.88
N GLN A 61 -2.13 6.02 -7.85
CA GLN A 61 -2.98 5.35 -8.84
C GLN A 61 -4.39 5.96 -8.89
N GLN A 62 -4.98 6.26 -7.73
CA GLN A 62 -6.28 6.93 -7.66
C GLN A 62 -6.23 8.35 -8.25
N ASN A 63 -5.17 9.12 -7.95
CA ASN A 63 -4.99 10.46 -8.49
C ASN A 63 -4.82 10.43 -10.01
N PHE A 64 -4.03 9.50 -10.56
CA PHE A 64 -3.88 9.36 -12.01
C PHE A 64 -5.19 8.99 -12.69
N MET A 65 -5.96 8.06 -12.13
CA MET A 65 -7.29 7.73 -12.66
C MET A 65 -8.22 8.95 -12.64
N TRP A 66 -8.17 9.75 -11.58
CA TRP A 66 -8.97 10.98 -11.50
C TRP A 66 -8.58 11.98 -12.60
N VAL A 67 -7.29 12.19 -12.85
CA VAL A 67 -6.81 13.09 -13.92
C VAL A 67 -7.25 12.58 -15.30
N ILE A 68 -7.10 11.28 -15.57
CA ILE A 68 -7.55 10.68 -16.84
C ILE A 68 -9.04 10.90 -17.04
N LYS A 69 -9.84 10.70 -15.99
CA LYS A 69 -11.29 10.89 -16.03
C LYS A 69 -11.66 12.36 -16.27
N ASP A 70 -11.03 13.31 -15.57
CA ASP A 70 -11.27 14.74 -15.77
C ASP A 70 -10.93 15.18 -17.21
N LEU A 71 -9.82 14.71 -17.77
CA LEU A 71 -9.46 14.97 -19.17
C LEU A 71 -10.44 14.34 -20.16
N GLN A 72 -10.98 13.16 -19.85
CA GLN A 72 -11.98 12.49 -20.66
C GLN A 72 -13.31 13.25 -20.64
N ASP A 73 -13.78 13.64 -19.45
CA ASP A 73 -15.04 14.38 -19.24
C ASP A 73 -15.01 15.75 -19.93
N ARG A 74 -13.83 16.37 -20.03
CA ARG A 74 -13.61 17.63 -20.79
C ARG A 74 -13.42 17.43 -22.29
N GLY A 75 -13.37 16.19 -22.78
CA GLY A 75 -13.10 15.88 -24.19
C GLY A 75 -11.65 16.16 -24.63
N LEU A 76 -10.73 16.42 -23.70
CA LEU A 76 -9.35 16.82 -23.98
C LEU A 76 -8.35 15.65 -23.98
N LEU A 77 -8.76 14.47 -23.49
CA LEU A 77 -7.86 13.32 -23.35
C LEU A 77 -7.16 12.95 -24.67
N GLY A 78 -7.88 12.99 -25.80
CA GLY A 78 -7.31 12.67 -27.11
C GLY A 78 -6.25 13.67 -27.59
N GLU A 79 -6.39 14.96 -27.27
CA GLU A 79 -5.41 15.99 -27.61
C GLU A 79 -4.15 15.89 -26.75
N VAL A 80 -4.33 15.63 -25.45
CA VAL A 80 -3.22 15.43 -24.51
C VAL A 80 -2.38 14.22 -24.91
N MET A 81 -3.01 13.11 -25.26
CA MET A 81 -2.32 11.89 -25.71
C MET A 81 -1.53 12.12 -27.00
N LYS A 82 -2.08 12.87 -27.96
CA LYS A 82 -1.37 13.23 -29.20
C LYS A 82 -0.14 14.11 -28.94
N LYS A 83 -0.26 15.09 -28.03
CA LYS A 83 0.88 15.95 -27.66
C LYS A 83 1.97 15.15 -26.96
N TYR A 84 1.60 14.27 -26.04
CA TYR A 84 2.54 13.42 -25.32
C TYR A 84 3.32 12.49 -26.26
N ALA A 85 2.63 11.85 -27.21
CA ALA A 85 3.26 10.94 -28.19
C ALA A 85 4.26 11.64 -29.12
N ASN A 86 4.08 12.94 -29.39
CA ASN A 86 4.99 13.73 -30.23
C ASN A 86 6.14 14.40 -29.44
N GLN A 87 6.13 14.29 -28.10
CA GLN A 87 7.20 14.79 -27.23
C GLN A 87 8.19 13.70 -26.79
N ALA A 88 7.92 12.43 -27.13
CA ALA A 88 8.80 11.28 -26.92
C ALA A 88 9.62 10.99 -28.19
#